data_AF-A0A9P0H7U1-F1
#
_entry.id   AF-A0A9P0H7U1-F1
#
_cell.length_a   1.000
_cell.length_b   1.000
_cell.length_c   1.000
_cell.angle_alpha   90.00
_cell.angle_beta   90.00
_cell.angle_gamma   90.00
#
_symmetry.space_group_name_H-M   'P 1'
#
loop_
_entity.id
_entity.type
_entity.pdbx_description
1 polymer ?
#
loop_
_entity_poly.entity_id
_entity_poly.type
_entity_poly.pdbx_seq_one_letter_code
_entity_poly.pdbx_strand_id
1 'polypeptide(L)'
;MGVFMICWLPFFLWYVITALCTTCHCPEAVISLLFWIGYFNSALNPLIYAYFNRDFREAFKNTLLCVFPFCFSCCPKEGSPVQYV
;
A
#
# COMPACT_ATOMS: atom_id res chain seq x y z
N MET A 1 -4.15 4.67 -9.18
CA MET A 1 -5.53 4.33 -9.63
C MET A 1 -5.73 2.86 -9.94
N GLY A 2 -4.88 2.20 -10.75
CA GLY A 2 -5.08 0.77 -11.09
C GLY A 2 -5.17 -0.17 -9.88
N VAL A 3 -4.29 -0.01 -8.90
CA VAL A 3 -4.29 -0.84 -7.67
C VAL A 3 -5.57 -0.65 -6.84
N PHE A 4 -6.12 0.57 -6.80
CA PHE A 4 -7.41 0.84 -6.19
C PHE A 4 -8.53 0.02 -6.82
N MET A 5 -8.61 0.03 -8.15
CA MET A 5 -9.61 -0.77 -8.85
C MET A 5 -9.40 -2.26 -8.59
N ILE A 6 -8.18 -2.77 -8.67
CA ILE A 6 -7.90 -4.21 -8.50
C ILE A 6 -8.26 -4.69 -7.08
N CYS A 7 -7.97 -3.90 -6.04
CA CYS A 7 -8.27 -4.30 -4.66
C CYS A 7 -9.77 -4.23 -4.33
N TRP A 8 -10.51 -3.30 -4.92
CA TRP A 8 -11.92 -3.07 -4.58
C TRP A 8 -12.92 -3.71 -5.55
N LEU A 9 -12.51 -3.99 -6.79
CA LEU A 9 -13.37 -4.60 -7.81
C LEU A 9 -14.00 -5.94 -7.35
N PRO A 10 -13.27 -6.87 -6.71
CA PRO A 10 -13.87 -8.13 -6.25
C PRO A 10 -15.00 -7.91 -5.24
N PHE A 11 -14.82 -6.96 -4.32
CA PHE A 11 -15.83 -6.59 -3.32
C PHE A 11 -17.06 -5.95 -3.98
N PHE A 12 -16.86 -5.02 -4.91
CA PHE A 12 -17.97 -4.38 -5.61
C PHE A 12 -18.76 -5.37 -6.47
N LEU A 13 -18.08 -6.30 -7.15
CA LEU A 13 -18.74 -7.36 -7.91
C LEU A 13 -19.58 -8.25 -6.99
N TRP A 14 -19.01 -8.70 -5.87
CA TRP A 14 -19.74 -9.48 -4.88
C TRP A 14 -20.96 -8.73 -4.34
N TYR A 15 -20.81 -7.45 -4.00
CA TYR A 15 -21.90 -6.62 -3.48
C TYR A 15 -23.07 -6.52 -4.49
N VAL A 16 -22.77 -6.27 -5.77
CA VAL A 16 -23.79 -6.20 -6.82
C VAL A 16 -24.45 -7.56 -7.06
N ILE A 17 -23.66 -8.64 -7.12
CA ILE A 17 -24.19 -10.00 -7.32
C ILE A 17 -25.14 -10.39 -6.18
N THR A 18 -24.77 -10.11 -4.94
CA THR A 18 -25.59 -10.45 -3.76
C THR A 18 -26.88 -9.63 -3.71
N ALA A 19 -26.85 -8.38 -4.20
CA ALA A 19 -28.05 -7.56 -4.33
C ALA A 19 -29.01 -8.08 -5.43
N LEU A 20 -28.48 -8.64 -6.51
CA LEU A 20 -29.26 -9.17 -7.64
C LEU A 20 -29.70 -10.63 -7.43
N CYS A 21 -28.97 -11.39 -6.63
CA CYS A 21 -29.21 -12.80 -6.36
C CYS A 21 -29.44 -13.04 -4.87
N THR A 22 -30.70 -13.05 -4.45
CA THR A 22 -31.10 -13.26 -3.05
C THR A 22 -30.94 -14.70 -2.56
N THR A 23 -30.75 -15.66 -3.47
CA THR A 23 -30.54 -17.09 -3.17
C THR A 23 -29.07 -17.51 -3.21
N CYS A 24 -28.19 -16.62 -3.67
CA CYS A 24 -26.76 -16.90 -3.75
C CYS A 24 -26.13 -16.78 -2.36
N HIS A 25 -25.80 -17.91 -1.76
CA HIS A 25 -25.11 -17.94 -0.47
C HIS A 25 -23.59 -17.89 -0.69
N CYS A 26 -22.93 -16.88 -0.15
CA CYS A 26 -21.47 -16.80 -0.13
C CYS A 26 -20.93 -17.24 1.23
N PRO A 27 -19.88 -18.09 1.29
CA PRO A 27 -19.24 -18.45 2.54
C PRO A 27 -18.62 -17.22 3.22
N GLU A 28 -18.71 -17.14 4.55
CA GLU A 28 -18.11 -16.07 5.36
C GLU A 28 -16.60 -15.89 5.12
N ALA A 29 -15.90 -16.99 4.81
CA ALA A 29 -14.49 -16.96 4.45
C ALA A 29 -14.23 -16.11 3.18
N VAL A 30 -15.12 -16.18 2.19
CA VAL A 30 -14.99 -15.40 0.94
C VAL A 30 -15.21 -13.92 1.24
N ILE A 31 -16.25 -13.59 2.02
CA ILE A 31 -16.54 -12.21 2.43
C ILE A 31 -15.33 -11.62 3.17
N SER A 32 -14.81 -12.36 4.15
CA SER A 32 -13.61 -11.98 4.89
C SER A 32 -12.43 -11.71 3.96
N LEU A 33 -12.14 -12.61 3.02
CA LEU A 33 -11.05 -12.44 2.05
C LEU A 33 -11.24 -11.20 1.18
N LEU A 34 -12.47 -10.89 0.73
CA LEU A 34 -12.76 -9.69 -0.06
C LEU A 34 -12.43 -8.41 0.72
N PHE A 35 -12.79 -8.35 2.00
CA PHE A 35 -12.44 -7.21 2.85
C PHE A 35 -10.93 -7.10 3.08
N TRP A 36 -10.23 -8.23 3.30
CA TRP A 36 -8.77 -8.25 3.43
C TRP A 36 -8.05 -7.73 2.19
N ILE A 37 -8.52 -8.09 0.99
CA ILE A 37 -7.99 -7.56 -0.28
C ILE A 37 -8.22 -6.04 -0.36
N GLY A 38 -9.40 -5.56 0.05
CA GLY A 38 -9.68 -4.13 0.14
C GLY A 38 -8.74 -3.40 1.09
N TYR A 39 -8.47 -3.95 2.28
CA TYR A 39 -7.52 -3.38 3.25
C TYR A 39 -6.07 -3.39 2.75
N PHE A 40 -5.70 -4.40 1.96
CA PHE A 40 -4.37 -4.47 1.35
C PHE A 40 -4.10 -3.29 0.39
N ASN A 41 -5.15 -2.62 -0.11
CA ASN A 41 -5.01 -1.40 -0.90
C ASN A 41 -4.13 -0.33 -0.22
N SER A 42 -4.34 -0.10 1.07
CA SER A 42 -3.62 0.90 1.83
C SER A 42 -2.15 0.52 2.02
N ALA A 43 -1.86 -0.77 2.21
CA ALA A 43 -0.49 -1.29 2.34
C ALA A 43 0.29 -1.22 1.01
N LEU A 44 -0.41 -1.32 -0.12
CA LEU A 44 0.22 -1.20 -1.43
C LEU A 44 0.65 0.22 -1.78
N ASN A 45 0.06 1.25 -1.19
CA ASN A 45 0.43 2.63 -1.51
C ASN A 45 1.93 2.90 -1.24
N PRO A 46 2.49 2.66 -0.04
CA PRO A 46 3.94 2.77 0.19
C PRO A 46 4.78 1.93 -0.76
N LEU A 47 4.32 0.73 -1.14
CA LEU A 47 5.05 -0.18 -2.02
C LEU A 47 5.11 0.34 -3.46
N ILE A 48 4.00 0.89 -3.96
CA ILE A 48 3.94 1.55 -5.28
C ILE A 48 4.89 2.75 -5.29
N TYR A 49 4.83 3.61 -4.27
CA TYR A 49 5.70 4.79 -4.20
C TYR A 49 7.18 4.40 -4.05
N ALA A 50 7.49 3.40 -3.23
CA ALA A 50 8.86 2.91 -3.05
C ALA A 50 9.43 2.23 -4.31
N TYR A 51 8.61 1.60 -5.14
CA TYR A 51 9.07 0.92 -6.35
C TYR A 51 9.16 1.85 -7.57
N PHE A 52 8.11 2.63 -7.82
CA PHE A 52 8.00 3.46 -9.03
C PHE A 52 8.60 4.85 -8.89
N ASN A 53 8.73 5.39 -7.68
CA ASN A 53 9.26 6.73 -7.45
C ASN A 53 10.62 6.66 -6.73
N ARG A 54 11.70 6.97 -7.48
CA ARG A 54 13.07 6.94 -6.96
C ARG A 54 13.29 7.92 -5.82
N ASP A 55 12.73 9.12 -5.91
CA ASP A 55 12.90 10.16 -4.90
C ASP A 55 12.21 9.76 -3.58
N PHE A 56 11.00 9.20 -3.70
CA PHE A 56 10.26 8.70 -2.55
C PHE A 56 10.96 7.50 -1.89
N ARG A 57 11.59 6.64 -2.71
CA ARG A 57 12.39 5.51 -2.23
C ARG A 57 13.62 5.95 -1.43
N GLU A 58 14.32 7.00 -1.87
CA GLU A 58 15.47 7.52 -1.16
C GLU A 58 15.06 8.20 0.15
N ALA A 59 14.00 9.02 0.14
CA ALA A 59 13.45 9.59 1.37
C ALA A 59 13.01 8.50 2.37
N PHE A 60 12.30 7.47 1.90
CA PHE A 60 11.85 6.36 2.75
C PHE A 60 13.01 5.55 3.35
N LYS A 61 14.09 5.32 2.58
CA LYS A 61 15.32 4.70 3.08
C LYS A 61 15.99 5.55 4.15
N ASN A 62 16.09 6.86 3.92
CA ASN A 62 16.67 7.78 4.89
C ASN A 62 15.86 7.78 6.20
N THR A 63 14.53 7.84 6.12
CA THR A 63 13.65 7.76 7.29
C THR A 63 13.82 6.44 8.05
N LEU A 64 13.87 5.29 7.36
CA LEU A 64 14.08 3.99 8.01
C LEU A 64 15.45 3.89 8.70
N LEU A 65 16.50 4.41 8.07
CA LEU A 65 17.86 4.42 8.65
C LEU A 65 17.95 5.31 9.90
N CYS A 66 17.22 6.43 9.95
CA CYS A 66 17.18 7.30 11.13
C CYS A 66 16.34 6.74 12.29
N VAL A 67 15.31 5.94 12.00
CA VAL A 67 14.40 5.38 13.03
C VAL A 67 14.99 4.14 13.73
N PHE A 68 15.89 3.39 13.08
CA PHE A 68 16.57 2.27 13.73
C PHE A 68 17.77 2.76 14.58
N PRO A 69 17.83 2.41 15.88
CA PRO A 69 18.74 3.04 16.86
C PRO A 69 20.24 2.73 16.65
N PHE A 70 20.60 1.85 15.71
CA PHE A 70 21.99 1.46 15.46
C PHE A 70 22.78 2.46 14.60
N CYS A 71 22.16 3.53 14.06
CA CYS A 71 22.91 4.54 13.30
C CYS A 71 22.30 5.95 13.42
N PHE A 72 22.28 6.51 14.64
CA PHE A 72 21.91 7.92 14.84
C PHE A 72 22.86 8.91 14.13
N SER A 73 24.04 8.45 13.69
CA SER A 73 25.08 9.30 13.10
C SER A 73 24.93 9.54 11.59
N CYS A 74 24.02 8.83 10.90
CA CYS A 74 23.85 8.91 9.45
C CYS A 74 22.51 9.50 9.00
N CYS A 75 21.79 10.24 9.86
CA CYS A 75 20.58 10.91 9.42
C CYS A 75 20.94 12.12 8.53
N PRO A 76 20.63 12.10 7.22
CA PRO A 76 20.93 13.24 6.34
C PRO A 76 20.02 14.40 6.78
N LYS A 77 20.62 15.54 7.14
CA LYS A 77 19.85 16.74 7.45
C LYS A 77 19.27 17.29 6.15
N GLU A 78 17.94 17.37 6.09
CA GLU A 78 17.19 18.09 5.06
C GLU A 78 17.78 19.52 4.93
N GLY A 79 18.61 19.74 3.90
CA GLY A 79 19.36 21.00 3.71
C GLY A 79 20.82 20.87 3.23
N SER A 80 21.43 19.68 3.13
CA SER A 80 22.74 19.55 2.47
C SER A 80 22.57 19.48 0.95
N PRO A 81 23.21 20.36 0.15
CA PRO A 81 23.11 20.32 -1.30
C PRO A 81 23.61 18.96 -1.80
N VAL A 82 22.88 18.40 -2.77
CA VAL A 82 23.30 17.24 -3.56
C VAL A 82 24.74 17.47 -4.01
N GLN A 83 25.68 16.80 -3.34
CA GLN A 83 27.08 16.88 -3.66
C GLN A 83 27.31 15.98 -4.89
N TYR A 84 27.18 16.59 -6.07
CA TYR A 84 27.76 16.07 -7.29
C TYR A 84 29.29 16.09 -7.10
N VAL A 85 29.87 14.94 -6.75
CA VAL A 85 31.26 14.60 -7.05
C VAL A 85 31.25 13.33 -7.87
#